data_AF-A0A2S6TJN8-F1
#
_entry.id   AF-A0A2S6TJN8-F1
#
_cell.length_a   1.000
_cell.length_b   1.000
_cell.length_c   1.000
_cell.angle_alpha   90.00
_cell.angle_beta   90.00
_cell.angle_gamma   90.00
#
_symmetry.space_group_name_H-M   'P 1'
#
loop_
_entity.id
_entity.type
_entity.pdbx_description
1 polymer ?
#
loop_
_entity_poly.entity_id
_entity_poly.type
_entity_poly.pdbx_seq_one_letter_code
_entity_poly.pdbx_strand_id
1 'polypeptide(L)'
;MQSQNRLFDDLARVASGAAGALAGVRTEMEELFRQRLERYLAEADMVPRDEFDAIKDVAVKAREAQEVLEVRVLALEAEVKALKMLTRRNPGGKNSSQSDP
;
A
#
# COMPACT_ATOMS: atom_id res chain seq x y z
N MET A 1 77.28 4.10 2.90
CA MET A 1 75.97 4.41 2.26
C MET A 1 74.92 3.34 2.58
N GLN A 2 74.60 3.05 3.86
CA GLN A 2 73.69 1.95 4.22
C GLN A 2 72.57 2.32 5.22
N SER A 3 72.55 3.55 5.76
CA SER A 3 71.56 3.98 6.75
C SER A 3 70.28 4.57 6.15
N GLN A 4 70.34 5.11 4.92
CA GLN A 4 69.16 5.73 4.29
C GLN A 4 68.08 4.73 3.89
N ASN A 5 68.43 3.50 3.50
CA ASN A 5 67.45 2.52 3.01
C ASN A 5 66.55 1.92 4.11
N ARG A 6 66.99 1.87 5.38
CA ARG A 6 66.20 1.21 6.46
C ARG A 6 64.97 2.01 6.89
N LEU A 7 65.08 3.34 6.95
CA LEU A 7 63.95 4.21 7.30
C LEU A 7 62.85 4.19 6.23
N PHE A 8 63.22 4.13 4.95
CA PHE A 8 62.26 4.00 3.86
C PHE A 8 61.61 2.60 3.83
N ASP A 9 62.34 1.54 4.17
CA ASP A 9 61.82 0.17 4.21
C ASP A 9 60.82 -0.04 5.36
N ASP A 10 61.11 0.51 6.54
CA ASP A 10 60.17 0.49 7.67
C ASP A 10 58.90 1.30 7.36
N LEU A 11 59.05 2.47 6.71
CA LEU A 11 57.91 3.28 6.26
C LEU A 11 57.07 2.56 5.21
N ALA A 12 57.70 1.88 4.24
CA ALA A 12 57.01 1.10 3.23
C ALA A 12 56.23 -0.08 3.83
N ARG A 13 56.80 -0.73 4.86
CA ARG A 13 56.15 -1.83 5.58
C ARG A 13 54.95 -1.35 6.39
N VAL A 14 55.08 -0.21 7.08
CA VAL A 14 53.97 0.43 7.81
C VAL A 14 52.90 0.95 6.84
N ALA A 15 53.28 1.57 5.72
CA ALA A 15 52.35 2.05 4.70
C ALA A 15 51.57 0.90 4.06
N SER A 16 52.23 -0.23 3.78
CA SER A 16 51.57 -1.43 3.24
C SER A 16 50.60 -2.04 4.26
N GLY A 17 50.97 -2.09 5.54
CA GLY A 17 50.10 -2.54 6.62
C GLY A 17 48.90 -1.61 6.84
N ALA A 18 49.11 -0.29 6.80
CA ALA A 18 48.06 0.72 6.94
C ALA A 18 47.11 0.72 5.74
N ALA A 19 47.61 0.55 4.51
CA ALA A 19 46.77 0.42 3.32
C ALA A 19 45.87 -0.82 3.38
N GLY A 20 46.38 -1.95 3.87
CA GLY A 20 45.58 -3.16 4.09
C GLY A 20 44.49 -2.99 5.17
N ALA A 21 44.83 -2.34 6.29
CA ALA A 21 43.87 -2.05 7.35
C ALA A 21 42.77 -1.08 6.89
N LEU A 22 43.12 -0.03 6.14
CA LEU A 22 42.16 0.92 5.56
C LEU A 22 41.24 0.27 4.54
N ALA A 23 41.74 -0.68 3.74
CA ALA A 23 40.92 -1.44 2.82
C ALA A 23 39.87 -2.30 3.56
N GLY A 24 40.24 -2.95 4.66
CA GLY A 24 39.30 -3.71 5.51
C GLY A 24 38.23 -2.82 6.17
N VAL A 25 38.64 -1.69 6.75
CA VAL A 25 37.73 -0.71 7.35
C VAL A 25 36.74 -0.15 6.32
N ARG A 26 37.19 0.07 5.07
CA ARG A 26 36.30 0.52 3.99
C ARG A 26 35.22 -0.52 3.69
N THR A 27 35.59 -1.79 3.58
CA THR A 27 34.62 -2.87 3.33
C THR A 27 33.58 -2.96 4.44
N GLU A 28 34.03 -2.93 5.71
CA GLU A 28 33.13 -2.94 6.86
C GLU A 28 32.20 -1.71 6.91
N MET A 29 32.71 -0.54 6.55
CA MET A 29 31.91 0.69 6.43
C MET A 29 30.85 0.60 5.33
N GLU A 30 31.18 0.06 4.16
CA GLU A 30 30.24 -0.13 3.06
C GLU A 30 29.10 -1.08 3.46
N GLU A 31 29.41 -2.15 4.19
CA GLU A 31 28.43 -3.11 4.71
C GLU A 31 27.54 -2.51 5.81
N LEU A 32 28.13 -1.79 6.76
CA LEU A 32 27.38 -1.05 7.79
C LEU A 32 26.47 0.00 7.18
N PHE A 33 26.94 0.72 6.15
CA PHE A 33 26.16 1.72 5.46
C PHE A 33 24.95 1.09 4.76
N ARG A 34 25.15 -0.02 4.03
CA ARG A 34 24.07 -0.77 3.38
C ARG A 34 23.02 -1.25 4.39
N GLN A 35 23.44 -1.85 5.50
CA GLN A 35 22.53 -2.27 6.57
C GLN A 35 21.79 -1.09 7.20
N ARG A 36 22.43 0.08 7.35
CA ARG A 36 21.77 1.29 7.86
C ARG A 36 20.72 1.81 6.88
N LEU A 37 21.00 1.74 5.58
CA LEU A 37 20.12 2.21 4.51
C LEU A 37 18.90 1.30 4.35
N GLU A 38 19.09 -0.02 4.35
CA GLU A 38 17.99 -1.00 4.33
C GLU A 38 17.06 -0.79 5.52
N ARG A 39 17.63 -0.61 6.72
CA ARG A 39 16.85 -0.38 7.93
C ARG A 39 16.16 0.98 7.92
N TYR A 40 16.81 2.03 7.40
CA TYR A 40 16.18 3.34 7.23
C TYR A 40 15.02 3.29 6.23
N LEU A 41 15.18 2.60 5.10
CA LEU A 41 14.10 2.43 4.11
C LEU A 41 12.92 1.61 4.68
N ALA A 42 13.20 0.60 5.50
CA ALA A 42 12.17 -0.16 6.21
C ALA A 42 11.47 0.67 7.29
N GLU A 43 12.19 1.57 7.97
CA GLU A 43 11.65 2.45 9.02
C GLU A 43 11.02 3.74 8.47
N ALA A 44 11.29 4.13 7.22
CA ALA A 44 10.90 5.41 6.63
C ALA A 44 9.39 5.54 6.31
N ASP A 45 8.55 4.62 6.79
CA ASP A 45 7.10 4.59 6.52
C ASP A 45 6.79 4.67 5.01
N MET A 46 7.70 4.14 4.18
CA MET A 46 7.53 4.11 2.73
C MET A 46 6.64 2.94 2.35
N VAL A 47 5.50 3.26 1.72
CA VAL A 47 4.64 2.25 1.11
C VAL A 47 5.36 1.66 -0.10
N PRO A 48 5.64 0.34 -0.13
CA PRO A 48 6.19 -0.31 -1.31
C PRO A 48 5.29 -0.07 -2.51
N ARG A 49 5.89 0.10 -3.69
CA ARG A 49 5.12 0.39 -4.90
C ARG A 49 4.10 -0.71 -5.22
N ASP A 50 4.47 -1.96 -5.00
CA ASP A 50 3.59 -3.10 -5.27
C ASP A 50 2.35 -3.10 -4.35
N GLU A 51 2.52 -2.73 -3.08
CA GLU A 51 1.40 -2.57 -2.14
C GLU A 51 0.51 -1.39 -2.54
N PHE A 52 1.11 -0.27 -2.96
CA PHE A 52 0.37 0.87 -3.47
C PHE A 52 -0.47 0.51 -4.70
N ASP A 53 0.13 -0.19 -5.68
CA ASP A 53 -0.56 -0.60 -6.90
C ASP A 53 -1.67 -1.62 -6.59
N ALA A 54 -1.45 -2.55 -5.66
CA ALA A 54 -2.48 -3.48 -5.20
C ALA A 54 -3.67 -2.76 -4.56
N ILE A 55 -3.43 -1.80 -3.66
CA ILE A 55 -4.51 -1.02 -3.00
C ILE A 55 -5.21 -0.11 -3.99
N LYS A 56 -4.49 0.48 -4.95
CA LYS A 56 -5.07 1.29 -6.02
C LYS A 56 -6.08 0.46 -6.84
N ASP A 57 -5.72 -0.76 -7.23
CA ASP A 57 -6.62 -1.65 -7.98
C ASP A 57 -7.87 -2.02 -7.17
N VAL A 58 -7.71 -2.28 -5.87
CA VAL A 58 -8.85 -2.52 -4.97
C VAL A 58 -9.74 -1.28 -4.88
N ALA A 59 -9.15 -0.09 -4.76
CA ALA A 59 -9.89 1.16 -4.64
C ALA A 59 -10.71 1.46 -5.91
N VAL A 60 -10.15 1.20 -7.09
CA VAL A 60 -10.84 1.36 -8.39
C VAL A 60 -12.01 0.39 -8.47
N LYS A 61 -11.78 -0.90 -8.26
CA LYS A 61 -12.83 -1.94 -8.31
C LYS A 61 -13.96 -1.67 -7.32
N ALA A 62 -13.62 -1.18 -6.13
CA ALA A 62 -14.62 -0.82 -5.13
C ALA A 62 -15.53 0.32 -5.60
N ARG A 63 -15.00 1.31 -6.34
CA ARG A 63 -15.77 2.45 -6.85
C ARG A 63 -16.69 2.03 -7.98
N GLU A 64 -16.19 1.24 -8.91
CA GLU A 64 -17.01 0.63 -9.98
C GLU A 64 -18.16 -0.21 -9.38
N ALA A 65 -17.85 -1.06 -8.39
CA ALA A 65 -18.86 -1.87 -7.72
C ALA A 65 -19.88 -1.02 -6.93
N GLN A 66 -19.44 0.09 -6.32
CA GLN A 66 -20.31 1.02 -5.61
C GLN A 66 -21.32 1.67 -6.55
N GLU A 67 -20.89 2.17 -7.71
CA GLU A 67 -21.77 2.80 -8.70
C GLU A 67 -22.86 1.83 -9.19
N VAL A 68 -22.47 0.59 -9.48
CA VAL A 68 -23.44 -0.47 -9.86
C VAL A 68 -24.44 -0.74 -8.74
N LEU A 69 -23.97 -0.79 -7.49
CA LEU A 69 -24.84 -1.01 -6.34
C LEU A 69 -25.81 0.15 -6.12
N GLU A 70 -25.34 1.39 -6.27
CA GLU A 70 -26.16 2.60 -6.12
C GLU A 70 -27.32 2.63 -7.13
N VAL A 71 -27.06 2.29 -8.40
CA VAL A 71 -28.11 2.14 -9.42
C VAL A 71 -29.15 1.09 -9.01
N ARG A 72 -28.68 -0.07 -8.50
CA ARG A 72 -29.59 -1.15 -8.07
C ARG A 72 -30.42 -0.74 -6.85
N VAL A 73 -29.83 -0.03 -5.91
CA VAL A 73 -30.53 0.48 -4.72
C VAL A 73 -31.62 1.46 -5.15
N LEU A 74 -31.32 2.42 -6.01
CA LEU A 74 -32.32 3.39 -6.50
C LEU A 74 -33.49 2.70 -7.23
N ALA A 75 -33.20 1.68 -8.05
CA ALA A 75 -34.25 0.90 -8.72
C ALA A 75 -35.16 0.19 -7.71
N LEU A 76 -34.57 -0.49 -6.71
CA LEU A 76 -35.33 -1.17 -5.65
C LEU A 76 -36.14 -0.20 -4.79
N GLU A 77 -35.58 0.97 -4.46
CA GLU A 77 -36.28 2.01 -3.72
C GLU A 77 -37.51 2.52 -4.49
N ALA A 78 -37.39 2.68 -5.81
CA ALA A 78 -38.50 3.06 -6.66
C ALA A 78 -39.60 1.98 -6.70
N GLU A 79 -39.23 0.70 -6.84
CA GLU A 79 -40.16 -0.43 -6.80
C GLU A 79 -40.91 -0.51 -5.47
N VAL A 80 -40.18 -0.41 -4.35
CA VAL A 80 -40.77 -0.42 -3.00
C VAL A 80 -41.75 0.75 -2.83
N LYS A 81 -41.41 1.94 -3.34
CA LYS A 81 -42.31 3.10 -3.31
C LYS A 81 -43.57 2.85 -4.12
N ALA A 82 -43.45 2.28 -5.32
CA ALA A 82 -44.59 1.95 -6.17
C ALA A 82 -45.52 0.91 -5.50
N LEU A 83 -44.95 -0.15 -4.92
CA LEU A 83 -45.71 -1.16 -4.18
C LEU A 83 -46.46 -0.54 -3.00
N LYS A 84 -45.79 0.31 -2.20
CA LYS A 84 -46.44 1.04 -1.10
C LYS A 84 -47.60 1.92 -1.58
N MET A 85 -47.48 2.56 -2.75
CA MET A 85 -48.56 3.36 -3.33
C MET A 85 -49.74 2.49 -3.79
N LEU A 86 -49.48 1.33 -4.39
CA LEU A 86 -50.52 0.39 -4.81
C LEU A 86 -51.32 -0.14 -3.60
N THR A 87 -50.62 -0.53 -2.53
CA THR A 87 -51.28 -0.97 -1.28
C THR A 87 -52.11 0.13 -0.65
N ARG A 88 -51.64 1.39 -0.70
CA ARG A 88 -52.38 2.55 -0.18
C ARG A 88 -53.59 2.95 -1.03
N ARG A 89 -53.56 2.69 -2.34
CA ARG A 89 -54.66 3.02 -3.27
C ARG A 89 -55.82 2.03 -3.18
N ASN A 90 -55.65 0.87 -2.53
CA ASN A 90 -56.70 -0.13 -2.39
C ASN A 90 -57.35 -0.22 -0.98
N PRO A 91 -57.95 0.84 -0.41
CA PRO A 91 -58.64 0.74 0.87
C PRO A 91 -60.14 0.37 0.77
N GLY A 92 -60.68 -0.14 -0.36
CA GLY A 92 -62.14 -0.20 -0.53
C GLY A 92 -62.77 -1.24 -1.47
N GLY A 93 -62.10 -2.35 -1.79
CA GLY A 93 -62.63 -3.39 -2.69
C GLY A 93 -63.61 -4.39 -2.07
N LYS A 94 -64.27 -4.08 -0.94
CA LYS A 94 -65.32 -4.92 -0.35
C LYS A 94 -66.49 -4.04 0.09
N ASN A 95 -67.50 -3.91 -0.77
CA ASN A 95 -68.94 -3.92 -0.44
C ASN A 95 -69.76 -3.46 -1.66
N SER A 96 -70.03 -4.38 -2.58
CA SER A 96 -71.11 -4.21 -3.57
C SER A 96 -71.62 -5.58 -4.03
N SER A 97 -72.20 -6.35 -3.11
CA SER A 97 -73.02 -7.53 -3.46
C SER A 97 -73.78 -8.07 -2.23
N GLN A 98 -74.84 -7.38 -1.81
CA GLN A 98 -75.90 -7.95 -0.95
C GLN A 98 -77.14 -7.04 -1.09
N SER A 99 -77.80 -7.07 -2.26
CA SER A 99 -79.08 -7.75 -2.47
C SER A 99 -80.26 -7.10 -1.74
N ASP A 100 -80.93 -6.19 -2.45
CA ASP A 100 -82.36 -5.87 -2.27
C ASP A 100 -83.18 -7.16 -2.42
N PRO A 101 -84.25 -7.29 -1.61
CA PRO A 101 -85.58 -7.20 -2.21
C PRO A 101 -86.51 -6.18 -1.55
#